data_AF-A0A8H7SSU4-F1
#
_entry.id   AF-A0A8H7SSU4-F1
#
_cell.length_a   1.000
_cell.length_b   1.000
_cell.length_c   1.000
_cell.angle_alpha   90.00
_cell.angle_beta   90.00
_cell.angle_gamma   90.00
#
_symmetry.space_group_name_H-M   'P 1'
#
loop_
_entity.id
_entity.type
_entity.pdbx_description
1 polymer ?
#
loop_
_entity_poly.entity_id
_entity_poly.type
_entity_poly.pdbx_seq_one_letter_code
_entity_poly.pdbx_strand_id
1 'polypeptide(L)'
;MTSIINNNDLINLDSLDDWLESDLRQSGILLPSAVDNKPFDMLSPALTPGLMMMASPPISECTPRMDPLLDLSTPLMKYEPLSPMETPKMLPQDISKTSIDLQPFIKALTLLGSIQYNQDTTTTNNNNNDDNNNNKRERSESIDDTQDLVVLKRQRNTDAARRSRQRKAQKMDTLEKRVLDLETDNERLKLRAAVAESERANIEAKEKRSRVRILELERQLADTHKALLRYSKSTTNTTNTTTIAI
;
A
#
# COMPACT_ATOMS: atom_id res chain seq x y z
N MET A 1 50.44 28.82 8.98
CA MET A 1 49.24 28.69 8.12
C MET A 1 48.44 27.50 8.64
N THR A 2 47.53 27.77 9.57
CA THR A 2 46.68 26.78 10.24
C THR A 2 45.27 26.89 9.66
N SER A 3 44.88 25.94 8.82
CA SER A 3 43.51 25.85 8.30
C SER A 3 42.64 25.14 9.33
N ILE A 4 41.68 25.88 9.89
CA ILE A 4 40.62 25.38 10.75
C ILE A 4 39.56 24.74 9.85
N ILE A 5 39.37 23.43 9.98
CA ILE A 5 38.31 22.68 9.32
C ILE A 5 37.07 22.80 10.21
N ASN A 6 36.11 23.63 9.80
CA ASN A 6 34.80 23.75 10.42
C ASN A 6 33.94 22.55 10.03
N ASN A 7 33.86 21.54 10.90
CA ASN A 7 32.86 20.48 10.83
C ASN A 7 31.57 20.96 11.51
N ASN A 8 30.76 21.73 10.78
CA ASN A 8 29.37 21.99 11.12
C ASN A 8 28.49 21.52 9.96
N ASP A 9 28.51 20.23 9.67
CA ASP A 9 27.38 19.56 9.02
C ASP A 9 26.29 19.38 10.08
N LEU A 10 25.68 20.52 10.41
CA LEU A 10 24.46 20.59 11.20
C LEU A 10 23.40 19.92 10.34
N ILE A 11 23.02 18.70 10.73
CA ILE A 11 21.90 17.95 10.16
C ILE A 11 20.74 18.94 10.07
N ASN A 12 20.37 19.31 8.85
CA ASN A 12 19.35 20.32 8.58
C ASN A 12 17.99 19.72 8.99
N LEU A 13 17.60 19.88 10.25
CA LEU A 13 16.35 19.35 10.80
C LEU A 13 15.12 19.88 10.04
N ASP A 14 15.21 21.04 9.41
CA ASP A 14 14.14 21.60 8.56
C ASP A 14 13.83 20.71 7.35
N SER A 15 14.80 19.96 6.82
CA SER A 15 14.55 19.07 5.67
C SER A 15 13.78 17.81 6.05
N LEU A 16 13.78 17.43 7.33
CA LEU A 16 13.03 16.26 7.80
C LEU A 16 11.53 16.59 7.96
N ASP A 17 11.22 17.85 8.29
CA ASP A 17 9.86 18.36 8.44
C ASP A 17 9.13 18.51 7.09
N ASP A 18 9.81 18.91 6.02
CA ASP A 18 9.20 19.06 4.69
C ASP A 18 8.58 17.76 4.14
N TRP A 19 9.21 16.63 4.44
CA TRP A 19 8.71 15.32 4.01
C TRP A 19 7.48 14.89 4.82
N LEU A 20 7.51 15.11 6.13
CA LEU A 20 6.40 14.85 7.04
C LEU A 20 5.20 15.75 6.74
N GLU A 21 5.44 17.03 6.44
CA GLU A 21 4.39 17.97 6.07
C GLU A 21 3.72 17.58 4.74
N SER A 22 4.50 17.10 3.76
CA SER A 22 3.95 16.61 2.49
C SER A 22 3.04 15.38 2.69
N ASP A 23 3.43 14.44 3.53
CA ASP A 23 2.65 13.21 3.82
C ASP A 23 1.36 13.51 4.61
N LEU A 24 1.43 14.44 5.57
CA LEU A 24 0.29 14.94 6.33
C LEU A 24 -0.70 15.76 5.49
N ARG A 25 -0.20 16.49 4.48
CA ARG A 25 -1.03 17.18 3.48
C ARG A 25 -1.69 16.20 2.53
N GLN A 26 -0.97 15.17 2.08
CA GLN A 26 -1.50 14.16 1.17
C GLN A 26 -2.58 13.28 1.83
N SER A 27 -2.45 13.04 3.13
CA SER A 27 -3.48 12.36 3.94
C SER A 27 -4.66 13.27 4.33
N GLY A 28 -4.62 14.57 4.02
CA GLY A 28 -5.68 15.53 4.33
C GLY A 28 -5.79 15.91 5.81
N ILE A 29 -4.79 15.57 6.62
CA ILE A 29 -4.74 15.88 8.06
C ILE A 29 -4.39 17.35 8.29
N LEU A 30 -3.52 17.92 7.46
CA LEU A 30 -3.20 19.35 7.47
C LEU A 30 -4.02 20.10 6.42
N LEU A 31 -4.86 21.03 6.85
CA LEU A 31 -5.48 22.01 5.96
C LEU A 31 -4.42 23.00 5.45
N PRO A 32 -4.56 23.52 4.21
CA PRO A 32 -3.66 24.56 3.71
C PRO A 32 -3.63 25.75 4.68
N SER A 33 -2.45 26.07 5.22
CA SER A 33 -2.26 27.28 6.02
C SER A 33 -2.59 28.48 5.13
N ALA A 34 -3.73 29.11 5.40
CA ALA A 34 -4.20 30.30 4.71
C ALA A 34 -3.38 31.50 5.16
N VAL A 35 -2.15 31.62 4.66
CA VAL A 35 -1.36 32.84 4.75
C VAL A 35 -1.47 33.55 3.39
N ASP A 36 -2.66 34.10 3.11
CA ASP A 36 -2.75 35.22 2.17
C ASP A 36 -4.06 35.98 2.35
N ASN A 37 -3.90 37.27 2.65
CA ASN A 37 -4.93 38.24 2.94
C ASN A 37 -5.85 38.49 1.74
N LYS A 38 -7.11 38.03 1.80
CA LYS A 38 -8.23 38.66 1.09
C LYS A 38 -9.52 38.58 1.93
N PRO A 39 -10.29 39.67 2.05
CA PRO A 39 -11.62 39.63 2.65
C PRO A 39 -12.60 39.15 1.57
N PHE A 40 -13.23 38.00 1.75
CA PHE A 40 -14.41 37.65 0.96
C PHE A 40 -15.41 36.88 1.80
N ASP A 41 -16.66 37.23 1.58
CA ASP A 41 -17.78 37.13 2.50
C ASP A 41 -18.24 35.72 2.86
N MET A 42 -18.83 35.69 4.06
CA MET A 42 -19.76 34.72 4.63
C MET A 42 -20.51 33.82 3.63
N LEU A 43 -20.48 32.51 3.89
CA LEU A 43 -21.67 31.71 4.23
C LEU A 43 -21.24 30.27 4.52
N SER A 44 -21.30 29.91 5.79
CA SER A 44 -21.28 28.52 6.28
C SER A 44 -22.66 27.87 6.07
N PRO A 45 -22.71 26.52 6.05
CA PRO A 45 -23.46 25.89 7.12
C PRO A 45 -22.67 24.79 7.84
N ALA A 46 -22.93 24.73 9.13
CA ALA A 46 -22.36 23.80 10.10
C ALA A 46 -22.68 22.33 9.79
N LEU A 47 -21.70 21.45 9.99
CA LEU A 47 -21.94 20.04 10.30
C LEU A 47 -21.16 19.62 11.55
N THR A 48 -21.97 19.34 12.57
CA THR A 48 -21.84 18.53 13.78
C THR A 48 -20.61 17.61 13.90
N PRO A 49 -19.90 17.60 15.07
CA PRO A 49 -18.94 16.56 15.40
C PRO A 49 -19.68 15.34 15.98
N GLY A 50 -19.97 14.37 15.12
CA GLY A 50 -20.49 13.06 15.52
C GLY A 50 -19.37 12.19 16.09
N LEU A 51 -19.43 11.97 17.40
CA LEU A 51 -18.82 10.85 18.12
C LEU A 51 -19.11 9.54 17.38
N MET A 52 -18.14 8.99 16.66
CA MET A 52 -18.14 7.60 16.24
C MET A 52 -16.88 6.92 16.72
N MET A 53 -17.07 6.14 17.78
CA MET A 53 -16.14 5.13 18.24
C MET A 53 -15.92 4.12 17.11
N MET A 54 -14.70 4.04 16.58
CA MET A 54 -14.26 2.88 15.82
C MET A 54 -13.36 2.06 16.73
N ALA A 55 -13.97 1.07 17.36
CA ALA A 55 -13.28 -0.04 17.98
C ALA A 55 -12.47 -0.77 16.90
N SER A 56 -11.19 -1.00 17.17
CA SER A 56 -10.32 -1.84 16.37
C SER A 56 -10.94 -3.24 16.22
N PRO A 57 -11.03 -3.80 15.01
CA PRO A 57 -11.33 -5.22 14.86
C PRO A 57 -10.17 -6.05 15.47
N PRO A 58 -10.45 -7.17 16.15
CA PRO A 58 -9.41 -8.09 16.55
C PRO A 58 -8.74 -8.67 15.30
N ILE A 59 -7.45 -8.40 15.17
CA ILE A 59 -6.51 -9.08 14.28
C ILE A 59 -6.67 -10.59 14.46
N SER A 60 -7.42 -11.20 13.53
CA SER A 60 -7.45 -12.63 13.37
C SER A 60 -6.15 -13.03 12.68
N GLU A 61 -5.26 -13.62 13.44
CA GLU A 61 -4.07 -14.34 13.00
C GLU A 61 -4.51 -15.49 12.08
N CYS A 62 -4.55 -15.22 10.77
CA CYS A 62 -4.72 -16.25 9.75
C CYS A 62 -3.80 -15.94 8.56
N THR A 63 -2.56 -15.56 8.83
CA THR A 63 -1.47 -15.69 7.87
C THR A 63 -0.76 -17.00 8.14
N PRO A 64 -0.83 -18.01 7.24
CA PRO A 64 0.05 -19.16 7.36
C PRO A 64 1.49 -18.66 7.16
N ARG A 65 2.26 -18.77 8.24
CA ARG A 65 3.71 -18.58 8.26
C ARG A 65 4.31 -19.60 7.29
N MET A 66 4.65 -19.16 6.08
CA MET A 66 5.42 -19.99 5.15
C MET A 66 6.87 -19.97 5.60
N ASP A 67 7.28 -21.01 6.31
CA ASP A 67 8.68 -21.28 6.59
C ASP A 67 9.43 -21.48 5.26
N PRO A 68 10.63 -20.89 5.08
CA PRO A 68 11.45 -21.14 3.91
C PRO A 68 12.13 -22.50 4.08
N LEU A 69 11.40 -23.57 3.72
CA LEU A 69 12.00 -24.89 3.59
C LEU A 69 12.88 -24.93 2.33
N LEU A 70 14.16 -24.90 2.63
CA LEU A 70 15.29 -25.37 1.84
C LEU A 70 14.98 -26.67 1.06
N ASP A 71 15.53 -26.73 -0.16
CA ASP A 71 15.94 -27.94 -0.88
C ASP A 71 14.95 -29.10 -0.98
N LEU A 72 13.97 -28.98 -1.89
CA LEU A 72 13.41 -30.16 -2.54
C LEU A 72 13.63 -30.09 -4.06
N SER A 73 14.62 -30.87 -4.51
CA SER A 73 14.88 -31.29 -5.88
C SER A 73 13.59 -31.62 -6.63
N THR A 74 13.11 -30.68 -7.44
CA THR A 74 12.00 -30.92 -8.36
C THR A 74 12.53 -31.76 -9.53
N PRO A 75 11.99 -32.96 -9.78
CA PRO A 75 12.41 -33.74 -10.94
C PRO A 75 12.04 -32.98 -12.21
N LEU A 76 13.05 -32.77 -13.06
CA LEU A 76 12.93 -32.17 -14.39
C LEU A 76 11.94 -32.99 -15.23
N MET A 77 10.67 -32.58 -15.22
CA MET A 77 9.64 -33.12 -16.10
C MET A 77 9.98 -32.72 -17.53
N LYS A 78 10.56 -33.68 -18.26
CA LYS A 78 10.84 -33.59 -19.69
C LYS A 78 9.51 -33.49 -20.41
N TYR A 79 9.14 -32.29 -20.86
CA TYR A 79 7.95 -32.09 -21.68
C TYR A 79 8.18 -32.73 -23.05
N GLU A 80 7.51 -33.86 -23.28
CA GLU A 80 7.35 -34.43 -24.62
C GLU A 80 6.13 -33.76 -25.26
N PRO A 81 6.30 -33.00 -26.37
CA PRO A 81 5.19 -32.36 -27.04
C PRO A 81 4.27 -33.42 -27.64
N LEU A 82 3.07 -33.56 -27.06
CA LEU A 82 2.03 -34.44 -27.57
C LEU A 82 1.69 -34.04 -29.01
N SER A 83 1.95 -34.96 -29.93
CA SER A 83 1.52 -34.88 -31.32
C SER A 83 -0.01 -34.69 -31.40
N PRO A 84 -0.53 -34.06 -32.47
CA PRO A 84 -1.95 -33.77 -32.60
C PRO A 84 -2.75 -35.06 -32.63
N MET A 85 -3.42 -35.39 -31.51
CA MET A 85 -4.29 -36.56 -31.45
C MET A 85 -5.53 -36.27 -32.30
N GLU A 86 -5.80 -37.15 -33.25
CA GLU A 86 -6.97 -37.06 -34.14
C GLU A 86 -8.25 -37.00 -33.31
N THR A 87 -8.99 -35.90 -33.46
CA THR A 87 -10.31 -35.73 -32.86
C THR A 87 -11.27 -36.80 -33.40
N PRO A 88 -11.87 -37.65 -32.55
CA PRO A 88 -12.88 -38.59 -33.00
C PRO A 88 -14.12 -37.83 -33.50
N LYS A 89 -14.53 -38.10 -34.74
CA LYS A 89 -15.80 -37.64 -35.30
C LYS A 89 -16.95 -38.24 -34.48
N MET A 90 -17.52 -37.47 -33.56
CA MET A 90 -18.76 -37.84 -32.89
C MET A 90 -19.92 -37.75 -33.88
N LEU A 91 -20.54 -38.90 -34.12
CA LEU A 91 -21.83 -39.03 -34.78
C LEU A 91 -22.91 -38.37 -33.89
N PRO A 92 -23.90 -37.62 -34.44
CA PRO A 92 -24.96 -37.04 -33.64
C PRO A 92 -25.81 -38.15 -33.02
N GLN A 93 -25.75 -38.28 -31.70
CA GLN A 93 -26.57 -39.21 -30.94
C GLN A 93 -27.82 -38.46 -30.47
N ASP A 94 -29.00 -38.90 -30.91
CA ASP A 94 -30.30 -38.32 -30.55
C ASP A 94 -30.57 -38.45 -29.04
N ILE A 95 -30.25 -37.39 -28.30
CA ILE A 95 -30.61 -37.18 -26.89
C ILE A 95 -32.06 -36.66 -26.80
N SER A 96 -33.01 -37.51 -27.12
CA SER A 96 -34.44 -37.26 -26.87
C SER A 96 -34.97 -38.21 -25.80
N LYS A 97 -34.49 -38.14 -24.55
CA LYS A 97 -35.11 -38.87 -23.40
C LYS A 97 -34.60 -38.58 -21.98
N THR A 98 -34.01 -37.43 -21.71
CA THR A 98 -33.82 -36.98 -20.31
C THR A 98 -34.54 -35.66 -20.12
N SER A 99 -35.77 -35.71 -19.61
CA SER A 99 -36.47 -34.54 -19.09
C SER A 99 -35.76 -34.07 -17.83
N ILE A 100 -34.66 -33.34 -17.99
CA ILE A 100 -34.02 -32.64 -16.89
C ILE A 100 -35.00 -31.53 -16.50
N ASP A 101 -35.53 -31.63 -15.28
CA ASP A 101 -36.42 -30.61 -14.74
C ASP A 101 -35.63 -29.31 -14.54
N LEU A 102 -35.82 -28.36 -15.45
CA LEU A 102 -35.17 -27.06 -15.45
C LEU A 102 -35.85 -26.06 -14.52
N GLN A 103 -36.98 -26.42 -13.90
CA GLN A 103 -37.73 -25.53 -12.99
C GLN A 103 -36.90 -25.01 -11.79
N PRO A 104 -36.02 -25.81 -11.15
CA PRO A 104 -35.16 -25.31 -10.08
C PRO A 104 -34.19 -24.22 -10.57
N PHE A 105 -33.64 -24.40 -11.78
CA PHE A 105 -32.71 -23.46 -12.39
C PHE A 105 -33.41 -22.15 -12.80
N ILE A 106 -34.60 -22.24 -13.39
CA ILE A 106 -35.41 -21.07 -13.77
C ILE A 106 -35.81 -20.26 -12.52
N LYS A 107 -36.20 -20.93 -11.43
CA LYS A 107 -36.51 -20.28 -10.15
C LYS A 107 -35.28 -19.57 -9.55
N ALA A 108 -34.11 -20.20 -9.61
CA ALA A 108 -32.86 -19.59 -9.14
C ALA A 108 -32.49 -18.34 -9.94
N LEU A 109 -32.63 -18.37 -11.28
CA LEU A 109 -32.38 -17.19 -12.12
C LEU A 109 -33.36 -16.05 -11.85
N THR A 110 -34.64 -16.37 -11.61
CA THR A 110 -35.67 -15.37 -11.29
C THR A 110 -35.40 -14.72 -9.94
N LEU A 111 -34.97 -15.49 -8.94
CA LEU A 111 -34.58 -14.97 -7.63
C LEU A 111 -33.31 -14.09 -7.73
N LEU A 112 -32.31 -14.52 -8.50
CA LEU A 112 -31.06 -13.78 -8.66
C LEU A 112 -31.29 -12.43 -9.38
N GLY A 113 -32.19 -12.38 -10.35
CA GLY A 113 -32.61 -11.14 -11.01
C GLY A 113 -33.32 -10.14 -10.08
N SER A 114 -34.00 -10.63 -9.03
CA SER A 114 -34.70 -9.76 -8.07
C SER A 114 -33.78 -9.11 -7.02
N ILE A 115 -32.58 -9.68 -6.80
CA ILE A 115 -31.60 -9.17 -5.83
C ILE A 115 -30.79 -7.99 -6.42
N GLN A 116 -30.82 -7.81 -7.74
CA GLN A 116 -30.00 -6.84 -8.46
C GLN A 116 -30.59 -5.42 -8.55
N TYR A 117 -31.58 -5.05 -7.72
CA TYR A 117 -32.20 -3.73 -7.75
C TYR A 117 -31.62 -2.68 -6.79
N ASN A 118 -30.61 -2.98 -5.97
CA ASN A 118 -30.07 -1.99 -5.03
C ASN A 118 -28.56 -2.13 -4.83
N GLN A 119 -27.71 -1.78 -5.82
CA GLN A 119 -26.39 -1.17 -5.58
C GLN A 119 -25.90 -0.38 -6.82
N ASP A 120 -25.82 0.94 -6.65
CA ASP A 120 -24.85 1.88 -7.18
C ASP A 120 -24.60 1.98 -8.70
N THR A 121 -25.42 2.83 -9.31
CA THR A 121 -25.01 3.71 -10.39
C THR A 121 -24.09 4.82 -9.87
N THR A 122 -22.80 4.74 -10.15
CA THR A 122 -21.95 5.95 -10.21
C THR A 122 -21.19 6.02 -11.53
N THR A 123 -21.37 7.16 -12.20
CA THR A 123 -20.50 7.75 -13.23
C THR A 123 -20.70 7.30 -14.68
N THR A 124 -21.51 8.05 -15.44
CA THR A 124 -21.00 9.18 -16.25
C THR A 124 -22.17 9.96 -16.82
N ASN A 125 -22.25 11.22 -16.40
CA ASN A 125 -23.17 12.25 -16.85
C ASN A 125 -22.89 12.57 -18.32
N ASN A 126 -23.90 12.45 -19.20
CA ASN A 126 -23.95 13.14 -20.48
C ASN A 126 -25.41 13.41 -20.80
N ASN A 127 -25.79 14.68 -20.62
CA ASN A 127 -27.04 15.23 -21.09
C ASN A 127 -27.15 15.01 -22.59
N ASN A 128 -28.09 14.16 -22.99
CA ASN A 128 -28.81 14.31 -24.25
C ASN A 128 -30.28 14.08 -23.93
N ASN A 129 -31.03 15.18 -23.94
CA ASN A 129 -32.46 15.15 -24.15
C ASN A 129 -32.71 14.43 -25.47
N ASP A 130 -33.34 13.27 -25.42
CA ASP A 130 -34.13 12.79 -26.54
C ASP A 130 -35.42 12.23 -25.94
N ASP A 131 -36.47 13.00 -26.15
CA ASP A 131 -37.86 12.61 -26.04
C ASP A 131 -38.07 11.23 -26.63
N ASN A 132 -38.68 10.32 -25.88
CA ASN A 132 -39.43 9.23 -26.50
C ASN A 132 -40.63 8.86 -25.62
N ASN A 133 -41.68 9.65 -25.83
CA ASN A 133 -43.06 9.27 -25.64
C ASN A 133 -43.34 7.91 -26.33
N ASN A 134 -44.31 7.18 -25.76
CA ASN A 134 -45.09 6.08 -26.38
C ASN A 134 -44.63 4.63 -26.13
N ASN A 135 -44.70 4.19 -24.88
CA ASN A 135 -45.00 2.78 -24.56
C ASN A 135 -46.51 2.50 -24.72
N LYS A 136 -47.02 2.56 -25.96
CA LYS A 136 -48.35 2.03 -26.29
C LYS A 136 -48.18 1.00 -27.40
N ARG A 137 -48.37 -0.27 -27.03
CA ARG A 137 -48.32 -1.44 -27.91
C ARG A 137 -49.39 -1.29 -29.01
N GLU A 138 -49.02 -0.72 -30.16
CA GLU A 138 -49.80 -0.89 -31.39
C GLU A 138 -49.17 -2.02 -32.21
N ARG A 139 -49.85 -3.16 -32.17
CA ARG A 139 -49.50 -4.39 -32.88
C ARG A 139 -49.96 -4.27 -34.33
N SER A 140 -49.18 -3.55 -35.12
CA SER A 140 -49.29 -3.53 -36.58
C SER A 140 -47.94 -3.13 -37.17
N GLU A 141 -46.92 -3.97 -37.00
CA GLU A 141 -45.62 -3.82 -37.67
C GLU A 141 -45.64 -4.63 -38.97
N SER A 142 -45.28 -3.96 -40.05
CA SER A 142 -44.95 -4.63 -41.30
C SER A 142 -43.70 -5.50 -41.08
N ILE A 143 -43.61 -6.63 -41.78
CA ILE A 143 -42.48 -7.58 -41.64
C ILE A 143 -41.12 -6.90 -41.89
N ASP A 144 -41.08 -5.84 -42.70
CA ASP A 144 -39.86 -5.10 -43.05
C ASP A 144 -39.31 -4.28 -41.87
N ASP A 145 -40.18 -3.62 -41.10
CA ASP A 145 -39.78 -2.82 -39.92
C ASP A 145 -39.13 -3.70 -38.83
N THR A 146 -39.58 -4.95 -38.72
CA THR A 146 -39.02 -5.91 -37.74
C THR A 146 -37.59 -6.31 -38.08
N GLN A 147 -37.24 -6.39 -39.37
CA GLN A 147 -35.92 -6.79 -39.84
C GLN A 147 -34.89 -5.68 -39.59
N ASP A 148 -35.26 -4.43 -39.88
CA ASP A 148 -34.41 -3.26 -39.63
C ASP A 148 -34.16 -3.06 -38.12
N LEU A 149 -35.17 -3.29 -37.29
CA LEU A 149 -35.02 -3.28 -35.83
C LEU A 149 -34.06 -4.37 -35.33
N VAL A 150 -34.06 -5.56 -35.94
CA VAL A 150 -33.11 -6.64 -35.60
C VAL A 150 -31.69 -6.26 -36.00
N VAL A 151 -31.48 -5.66 -37.17
CA VAL A 151 -30.17 -5.19 -37.63
C VAL A 151 -29.62 -4.12 -36.68
N LEU A 152 -30.44 -3.13 -36.31
CA LEU A 152 -30.07 -2.09 -35.35
C LEU A 152 -29.69 -2.68 -33.97
N LYS A 153 -30.43 -3.67 -33.47
CA LYS A 153 -30.10 -4.36 -32.21
C LYS A 153 -28.76 -5.09 -32.28
N ARG A 154 -28.48 -5.77 -33.39
CA ARG A 154 -27.19 -6.45 -33.62
C ARG A 154 -26.03 -5.47 -33.68
N GLN A 155 -26.23 -4.34 -34.35
CA GLN A 155 -25.23 -3.27 -34.39
C GLN A 155 -24.95 -2.72 -32.98
N ARG A 156 -26.00 -2.37 -32.22
CA ARG A 156 -25.85 -1.90 -30.83
C ARG A 156 -25.17 -2.92 -29.93
N ASN A 157 -25.49 -4.21 -30.04
CA ASN A 157 -24.83 -5.26 -29.26
C ASN A 157 -23.35 -5.43 -29.65
N THR A 158 -23.04 -5.34 -30.95
CA THR A 158 -21.66 -5.39 -31.45
C THR A 158 -20.83 -4.23 -30.90
N ASP A 159 -21.39 -3.02 -30.90
CA ASP A 159 -20.75 -1.84 -30.31
C ASP A 159 -20.61 -1.97 -28.79
N ALA A 160 -21.62 -2.50 -28.11
CA ALA A 160 -21.54 -2.77 -26.67
C ALA A 160 -20.43 -3.78 -26.34
N ALA A 161 -20.31 -4.87 -27.11
CA ALA A 161 -19.25 -5.86 -26.96
C ALA A 161 -17.87 -5.25 -27.21
N ARG A 162 -17.73 -4.39 -28.25
CA ARG A 162 -16.49 -3.65 -28.53
C ARG A 162 -16.11 -2.74 -27.36
N ARG A 163 -17.04 -1.93 -26.86
CA ARG A 163 -16.82 -1.05 -25.70
C ARG A 163 -16.48 -1.85 -24.44
N SER A 164 -17.12 -2.99 -24.21
CA SER A 164 -16.82 -3.88 -23.09
C SER A 164 -15.38 -4.40 -23.15
N ARG A 165 -14.95 -4.88 -24.32
CA ARG A 165 -13.56 -5.31 -24.55
C ARG A 165 -12.57 -4.17 -24.36
N GLN A 166 -12.87 -2.98 -24.88
CA GLN A 166 -12.03 -1.80 -24.72
C GLN A 166 -11.87 -1.40 -23.24
N ARG A 167 -12.97 -1.36 -22.48
CA ARG A 167 -12.91 -1.07 -21.02
C ARG A 167 -12.11 -2.13 -20.27
N LYS A 168 -12.22 -3.40 -20.66
CA LYS A 168 -11.43 -4.48 -20.07
C LYS A 168 -9.94 -4.29 -20.36
N ALA A 169 -9.58 -3.97 -21.61
CA ALA A 169 -8.19 -3.70 -21.99
C ALA A 169 -7.64 -2.51 -21.20
N GLN A 170 -8.35 -1.38 -21.16
CA GLN A 170 -7.95 -0.21 -20.37
C GLN A 170 -7.78 -0.54 -18.88
N LYS A 171 -8.68 -1.35 -18.31
CA LYS A 171 -8.54 -1.80 -16.91
C LYS A 171 -7.29 -2.64 -16.71
N MET A 172 -6.97 -3.55 -17.62
CA MET A 172 -5.73 -4.33 -17.56
C MET A 172 -4.51 -3.42 -17.62
N ASP A 173 -4.45 -2.48 -18.57
CA ASP A 173 -3.34 -1.53 -18.70
C ASP A 173 -3.16 -0.70 -17.41
N THR A 174 -4.25 -0.25 -16.78
CA THR A 174 -4.17 0.48 -15.50
C THR A 174 -3.66 -0.38 -14.34
N LEU A 175 -4.01 -1.67 -14.32
CA LEU A 175 -3.53 -2.59 -13.31
C LEU A 175 -2.04 -2.89 -13.51
N GLU A 176 -1.61 -3.13 -14.73
CA GLU A 176 -0.19 -3.33 -15.08
C GLU A 176 0.65 -2.12 -14.68
N LYS A 177 0.19 -0.90 -15.00
CA LYS A 177 0.85 0.33 -14.56
C LYS A 177 0.93 0.41 -13.04
N ARG A 178 -0.16 0.11 -12.33
CA ARG A 178 -0.18 0.15 -10.86
C ARG A 178 0.76 -0.89 -10.25
N VAL A 179 0.88 -2.07 -10.84
CA VAL A 179 1.84 -3.09 -10.41
C VAL A 179 3.25 -2.56 -10.55
N LEU A 180 3.59 -1.99 -11.72
CA LEU A 180 4.91 -1.39 -11.95
C LEU A 180 5.21 -0.28 -10.93
N ASP A 181 4.28 0.65 -10.73
CA ASP A 181 4.43 1.74 -9.76
C ASP A 181 4.67 1.17 -8.35
N LEU A 182 3.87 0.18 -7.92
CA LEU A 182 4.00 -0.47 -6.62
C LEU A 182 5.32 -1.25 -6.48
N GLU A 183 5.81 -1.89 -7.53
CA GLU A 183 7.10 -2.59 -7.53
C GLU A 183 8.26 -1.60 -7.36
N THR A 184 8.24 -0.49 -8.10
CA THR A 184 9.26 0.56 -7.96
C THR A 184 9.26 1.19 -6.57
N ASP A 185 8.08 1.43 -5.99
CA ASP A 185 7.98 1.92 -4.62
C ASP A 185 8.45 0.89 -3.60
N ASN A 186 8.16 -0.39 -3.81
CA ASN A 186 8.64 -1.46 -2.94
C ASN A 186 10.17 -1.54 -2.94
N GLU A 187 10.80 -1.47 -4.11
CA GLU A 187 12.27 -1.44 -4.24
C GLU A 187 12.87 -0.22 -3.56
N ARG A 188 12.29 0.96 -3.77
CA ARG A 188 12.71 2.21 -3.13
C ARG A 188 12.63 2.13 -1.60
N LEU A 189 11.54 1.58 -1.07
CA LEU A 189 11.35 1.40 0.37
C LEU A 189 12.32 0.38 0.96
N LYS A 190 12.58 -0.73 0.26
CA LYS A 190 13.59 -1.72 0.67
C LYS A 190 14.99 -1.10 0.76
N LEU A 191 15.37 -0.29 -0.23
CA LEU A 191 16.66 0.40 -0.22
C LEU A 191 16.76 1.35 0.99
N ARG A 192 15.72 2.15 1.25
CA ARG A 192 15.67 3.03 2.43
C ARG A 192 15.77 2.27 3.74
N ALA A 193 15.07 1.14 3.86
CA ALA A 193 15.14 0.29 5.05
C ALA A 193 16.56 -0.26 5.26
N ALA A 194 17.23 -0.71 4.20
CA ALA A 194 18.61 -1.19 4.27
C ALA A 194 19.60 -0.09 4.70
N VAL A 195 19.44 1.13 4.16
CA VAL A 195 20.27 2.28 4.57
C VAL A 195 20.06 2.59 6.05
N ALA A 196 18.80 2.74 6.49
CA ALA A 196 18.48 3.05 7.89
C ALA A 196 18.99 1.96 8.86
N GLU A 197 18.90 0.69 8.47
CA GLU A 197 19.44 -0.42 9.26
C GLU A 197 20.97 -0.34 9.37
N SER A 198 21.68 -0.01 8.29
CA SER A 198 23.13 0.17 8.29
C SER A 198 23.57 1.35 9.15
N GLU A 199 22.82 2.46 9.13
CA GLU A 199 23.07 3.64 9.96
C GLU A 199 22.86 3.34 11.43
N ARG A 200 21.75 2.65 11.77
CA ARG A 200 21.47 2.20 13.14
C ARG A 200 22.61 1.33 13.67
N ALA A 201 23.07 0.35 12.89
CA ALA A 201 24.18 -0.52 13.28
C ALA A 201 25.49 0.26 13.50
N ASN A 202 25.77 1.27 12.65
CA ASN A 202 26.94 2.13 12.79
C ASN A 202 26.87 2.99 14.07
N ILE A 203 25.72 3.58 14.38
CA ILE A 203 25.50 4.36 15.60
C ILE A 203 25.66 3.48 16.84
N GLU A 204 25.06 2.29 16.84
CA GLU A 204 25.18 1.34 17.95
C GLU A 204 26.65 0.92 18.18
N ALA A 205 27.41 0.68 17.11
CA ALA A 205 28.83 0.36 17.21
C ALA A 205 29.64 1.52 17.80
N LYS A 206 29.37 2.77 17.37
CA LYS A 206 30.00 3.97 17.94
C LYS A 206 29.65 4.14 19.41
N GLU A 207 28.39 3.96 19.77
CA GLU A 207 27.90 4.06 21.15
C GLU A 207 28.60 3.04 22.06
N LYS A 208 28.72 1.78 21.62
CA LYS A 208 29.47 0.74 22.36
C LYS A 208 30.93 1.14 22.57
N ARG A 209 31.62 1.64 21.54
CA ARG A 209 33.01 2.11 21.66
C ARG A 209 33.13 3.28 22.63
N SER A 210 32.23 4.25 22.55
CA SER A 210 32.20 5.40 23.45
C SER A 210 31.96 4.98 24.91
N ARG A 211 31.01 4.08 25.17
CA ARG A 211 30.76 3.53 26.51
C ARG A 211 32.01 2.88 27.10
N VAL A 212 32.69 2.02 26.33
CA VAL A 212 33.94 1.39 26.76
C VAL A 212 35.01 2.44 27.08
N ARG A 213 35.14 3.47 26.24
CA ARG A 213 36.11 4.56 26.46
C ARG A 213 35.79 5.37 27.73
N ILE A 214 34.52 5.66 28.00
CA ILE A 214 34.09 6.35 29.21
C ILE A 214 34.47 5.54 30.45
N LEU A 215 34.13 4.25 30.47
CA LEU A 215 34.47 3.36 31.60
C LEU A 215 35.98 3.31 31.88
N GLU A 216 36.79 3.26 30.83
CA GLU A 216 38.26 3.28 30.98
C GLU A 216 38.76 4.62 31.55
N LEU A 217 38.20 5.76 31.10
CA LEU A 217 38.56 7.07 31.62
C LEU A 217 38.12 7.25 33.08
N GLU A 218 36.93 6.77 33.44
CA GLU A 218 36.43 6.78 34.82
C GLU A 218 37.32 5.95 35.73
N ARG A 219 37.78 4.78 35.26
CA ARG A 219 38.75 3.95 35.98
C ARG A 219 40.07 4.69 36.20
N GLN A 220 40.63 5.33 35.17
CA GLN A 220 41.88 6.10 35.27
C GLN A 220 41.73 7.26 36.25
N LEU A 221 40.58 7.95 36.25
CA LEU A 221 40.28 9.02 37.20
C LEU A 221 40.21 8.48 38.64
N ALA A 222 39.56 7.32 38.84
CA ALA A 222 39.50 6.69 40.16
C ALA A 222 40.88 6.26 40.67
N ASP A 223 41.73 5.71 39.81
CA ASP A 223 43.07 5.24 40.17
C ASP A 223 44.03 6.40 40.46
N THR A 224 44.00 7.47 39.66
CA THR A 224 44.77 8.69 39.92
C THR A 224 44.35 9.35 41.24
N HIS A 225 43.05 9.42 41.52
CA HIS A 225 42.54 9.93 42.80
C HIS A 225 43.03 9.10 43.99
N LYS A 226 42.99 7.75 43.90
CA LYS A 226 43.56 6.87 44.94
C LYS A 226 45.06 7.09 45.12
N ALA A 227 45.82 7.31 44.04
CA ALA A 227 47.25 7.55 44.12
C ALA A 227 47.56 8.87 44.85
N LEU A 228 46.83 9.95 44.55
CA LEU A 228 46.97 11.25 45.22
C LEU A 228 46.63 11.16 46.72
N LEU A 229 45.56 10.44 47.08
CA LEU A 229 45.20 10.20 48.48
C LEU A 229 46.27 9.39 49.25
N ARG A 230 46.92 8.44 48.59
CA ARG A 230 48.04 7.70 49.19
C ARG A 230 49.26 8.60 49.42
N TYR A 231 49.57 9.46 48.44
CA TYR A 231 50.69 10.39 48.51
C TYR A 231 50.51 11.44 49.63
N SER A 232 49.32 12.06 49.74
CA SER A 232 49.03 13.05 50.78
C SER A 232 49.16 12.47 52.19
N LYS A 233 48.68 11.23 52.41
CA LYS A 233 48.79 10.52 53.69
C LYS A 233 50.24 10.21 54.07
N SER A 234 51.13 9.96 53.10
CA SER A 234 52.55 9.74 53.39
C SER A 234 53.28 11.02 53.81
N THR A 235 52.91 12.16 53.22
CA THR A 235 53.57 13.46 53.47
C THR A 235 53.33 13.96 54.89
N THR A 236 52.13 13.76 55.46
CA THR A 236 51.81 14.18 56.83
C THR A 236 52.57 13.40 57.92
N ASN A 237 53.04 12.19 57.62
CA ASN A 237 53.78 11.38 58.59
C ASN A 237 55.26 11.82 58.70
N THR A 238 55.86 12.31 57.61
CA THR A 238 57.28 12.71 57.57
C THR A 238 57.54 14.07 58.22
N THR A 239 56.58 14.99 58.17
CA THR A 239 56.71 16.32 58.81
C THR A 239 56.71 16.26 60.34
N ASN A 240 56.12 15.23 60.94
CA ASN A 240 56.03 15.12 62.40
C ASN A 240 57.29 14.52 63.06
N THR A 241 58.22 13.93 62.29
CA THR A 241 59.43 13.26 62.83
C THR A 241 60.70 14.11 62.74
N THR A 242 60.69 15.25 62.04
CA THR A 242 61.91 16.08 61.80
C THR A 242 62.08 17.23 62.81
N THR A 243 61.15 17.42 63.77
CA THR A 243 61.17 18.58 64.68
C THR A 243 61.77 18.31 66.08
N ILE A 244 62.33 17.13 66.35
CA ILE A 244 62.95 16.82 67.66
C ILE A 244 64.42 16.41 67.46
N ALA A 245 65.29 17.40 67.25
CA ALA A 245 66.74 17.28 67.41
C ALA A 245 67.38 18.68 67.50
N ILE A 246 67.11 19.41 68.59
CA ILE A 246 67.96 20.51 69.09
C ILE A 246 68.01 20.38 70.61
#